data_AF-A8R8Q2-F1
#
_entry.id   AF-A8R8Q2-F1
#
_cell.length_a   1.000
_cell.length_b   1.000
_cell.length_c   1.000
_cell.angle_alpha   90.00
_cell.angle_beta   90.00
_cell.angle_gamma   90.00
#
_symmetry.space_group_name_H-M   'P 1'
#
loop_
_entity.id
_entity.type
_entity.pdbx_description
1 polymer ?
#
loop_
_entity_poly.entity_id
_entity_poly.type
_entity_poly.pdbx_seq_one_letter_code
_entity_poly.pdbx_strand_id
1 'polypeptide(L)'
;MQDMTDYEKVIGVLSSRYEEVNGYDFYKYIFPNNENEGEYNTDYSKPNAVYLYYDEDKDGLKRRIMLNDTWENDYMSYVEVNQTALCSGLTYRKMTNKLENAQCMNALIFDLDSVGLDEIENILYRISFDSNTLRSIPVPTFVVASGSGVHLYYVFNEPIDLYPNIKIQLKSLKYDLTFRIWEYKATSKEKQIQYQSINQSFRMVGSINDKYDLPVRAFKIGKKVTLEYLNSYARNEENKVDINKRFKSSTMTLEEAKESYPEWYQRVVVEGNKNA
;
A
#
# COMPACT_ATOMS: atom_id res chain seq x y z
N MET A 1 14.06 26.56 -23.77
CA MET A 1 13.43 26.17 -22.50
C MET A 1 13.31 24.66 -22.56
N GLN A 2 13.93 23.95 -21.61
CA GLN A 2 13.77 22.51 -21.51
C GLN A 2 12.38 22.24 -20.92
N ASP A 3 11.57 21.43 -21.60
CA ASP A 3 10.24 21.09 -21.09
C ASP A 3 10.37 20.35 -19.77
N MET A 4 9.65 20.82 -18.74
CA MET A 4 9.61 20.15 -17.43
C MET A 4 9.10 18.72 -17.58
N THR A 5 9.77 17.81 -16.87
CA THR A 5 9.36 16.41 -16.74
C THR A 5 8.00 16.29 -16.04
N ASP A 6 7.32 15.15 -16.21
CA ASP A 6 6.08 14.86 -15.49
C ASP A 6 6.27 14.94 -13.97
N TYR A 7 7.39 14.40 -13.48
CA TYR A 7 7.74 14.46 -12.06
C TYR A 7 7.84 15.91 -11.55
N GLU A 8 8.57 16.78 -12.25
CA GLU A 8 8.71 18.19 -11.86
C GLU A 8 7.35 18.92 -11.86
N LYS A 9 6.48 18.62 -12.83
CA LYS A 9 5.12 19.18 -12.89
C LYS A 9 4.27 18.71 -11.70
N VAL A 10 4.29 17.42 -11.38
CA VAL A 10 3.57 16.86 -10.22
C VAL A 10 4.07 17.50 -8.92
N ILE A 11 5.39 17.59 -8.75
CA ILE A 11 6.01 18.26 -7.60
C ILE A 11 5.58 19.73 -7.53
N GLY A 12 5.55 20.46 -8.65
CA GLY A 12 5.12 21.86 -8.66
C GLY A 12 3.67 22.05 -8.20
N VAL A 13 2.76 21.18 -8.64
CA VAL A 13 1.37 21.20 -8.18
C VAL A 13 1.25 20.86 -6.70
N LEU A 14 1.91 19.80 -6.24
CA LEU A 14 1.79 19.35 -4.85
C LEU A 14 2.43 20.34 -3.87
N SER A 15 3.64 20.81 -4.14
CA SER A 15 4.37 21.73 -3.26
C SER A 15 3.77 23.14 -3.20
N SER A 16 3.00 23.57 -4.20
CA SER A 16 2.29 24.85 -4.17
C SER A 16 0.99 24.83 -3.35
N ARG A 17 0.47 23.65 -3.01
CA ARG A 17 -0.85 23.47 -2.36
C ARG A 17 -0.80 22.76 -1.02
N TYR A 18 0.23 21.94 -0.79
CA TYR A 18 0.29 21.01 0.33
C TYR A 18 1.67 21.03 1.00
N GLU A 19 1.66 20.73 2.30
CA GLU A 19 2.88 20.60 3.09
C GLU A 19 3.64 19.32 2.68
N GLU A 20 4.92 19.49 2.38
CA GLU A 20 5.84 18.37 2.20
C GLU A 20 6.26 17.80 3.55
N VAL A 21 6.26 16.48 3.68
CA VAL A 21 6.62 15.77 4.91
C VAL A 21 7.86 14.92 4.65
N ASN A 22 8.88 15.06 5.49
CA ASN A 22 10.10 14.25 5.41
C ASN A 22 9.81 12.77 5.72
N GLY A 23 10.68 11.87 5.29
CA GLY A 23 10.41 10.43 5.44
C GLY A 23 10.43 9.95 6.90
N TYR A 24 11.25 10.54 7.78
CA TYR A 24 11.26 10.19 9.20
C TYR A 24 9.88 10.40 9.83
N ASP A 25 9.31 11.59 9.70
CA ASP A 25 7.99 11.95 10.24
C ASP A 25 6.87 11.19 9.54
N PHE A 26 7.01 10.97 8.23
CA PHE A 26 6.05 10.20 7.43
C PHE A 26 5.86 8.78 7.98
N TYR A 27 6.95 8.05 8.23
CA TYR A 27 6.85 6.68 8.72
C TYR A 27 6.49 6.59 10.19
N LYS A 28 6.93 7.54 11.01
CA LYS A 28 6.48 7.66 12.42
C LYS A 28 4.97 7.90 12.52
N TYR A 29 4.41 8.66 11.58
CA TYR A 29 2.96 8.90 11.49
C TYR A 29 2.18 7.62 11.14
N ILE A 30 2.71 6.78 10.25
CA ILE A 30 2.08 5.53 9.80
C ILE A 30 2.20 4.43 10.86
N PHE A 31 3.37 4.32 11.49
CA PHE A 31 3.71 3.24 12.42
C PHE A 31 4.02 3.77 13.83
N PRO A 32 3.04 4.38 14.54
CA PRO A 32 3.29 5.02 15.82
C PRO A 32 3.53 4.06 16.98
N ASN A 33 3.28 2.75 16.80
CA ASN A 33 3.30 1.75 17.88
C ASN A 33 4.27 0.60 17.59
N ASN A 34 5.42 0.88 16.96
CA ASN A 34 6.50 -0.09 16.87
C ASN A 34 7.14 -0.34 18.25
N GLU A 35 7.72 -1.52 18.42
CA GLU A 35 8.57 -1.91 19.55
C GLU A 35 9.80 -1.01 19.67
N ASN A 36 10.31 -0.88 20.89
CA ASN A 36 11.64 -0.31 21.14
C ASN A 36 12.71 -1.43 21.13
N GLU A 37 13.98 -1.07 21.05
CA GLU A 37 15.07 -2.03 21.12
C GLU A 37 15.01 -2.85 22.42
N GLY A 38 15.09 -4.18 22.29
CA GLY A 38 15.00 -5.12 23.41
C GLY A 38 13.58 -5.49 23.85
N GLU A 39 12.53 -4.85 23.30
CA GLU A 39 11.16 -5.32 23.47
C GLU A 39 10.90 -6.55 22.57
N TYR A 40 10.25 -7.57 23.13
CA TYR A 40 9.86 -8.79 22.41
C TYR A 40 8.46 -9.22 22.83
N ASN A 41 7.43 -8.57 22.29
CA ASN A 41 6.04 -8.86 22.63
C ASN A 41 5.57 -10.14 21.93
N THR A 42 5.38 -11.21 22.71
CA THR A 42 4.95 -12.51 22.17
C THR A 42 3.43 -12.66 22.04
N ASP A 43 2.68 -11.71 22.59
CA ASP A 43 1.22 -11.72 22.74
C ASP A 43 0.46 -11.07 21.58
N TYR A 44 1.16 -10.73 20.49
CA TYR A 44 0.59 -10.07 19.32
C TYR A 44 0.11 -8.64 19.59
N SER A 45 0.49 -7.99 20.69
CA SER A 45 0.02 -6.62 20.96
C SER A 45 0.72 -5.53 20.13
N LYS A 46 1.96 -5.79 19.66
CA LYS A 46 2.84 -4.74 19.13
C LYS A 46 3.66 -5.20 17.91
N PRO A 47 3.03 -5.46 16.75
CA PRO A 47 3.74 -5.83 15.53
C PRO A 47 4.52 -4.64 14.95
N ASN A 48 5.66 -4.90 14.31
CA ASN A 48 6.52 -3.86 13.76
C ASN A 48 6.41 -3.73 12.23
N ALA A 49 6.63 -2.52 11.73
CA ALA A 49 6.91 -2.36 10.32
C ALA A 49 8.26 -3.01 9.97
N VAL A 50 8.32 -3.59 8.77
CA VAL A 50 9.56 -4.17 8.22
C VAL A 50 9.80 -3.50 6.88
N TYR A 51 11.02 -3.01 6.69
CA TYR A 51 11.45 -2.40 5.44
C TYR A 51 12.67 -3.13 4.88
N LEU A 52 12.89 -2.95 3.58
CA LEU A 52 14.05 -3.44 2.87
C LEU A 52 14.92 -2.25 2.49
N TYR A 53 16.22 -2.49 2.40
CA TYR A 53 17.20 -1.52 1.91
C TYR A 53 18.32 -2.27 1.22
N TYR A 54 18.99 -1.62 0.28
CA TYR A 54 20.23 -2.16 -0.29
C TYR A 54 21.40 -1.80 0.63
N ASP A 55 22.16 -2.81 1.03
CA ASP A 55 23.33 -2.70 1.90
C ASP A 55 24.58 -2.79 1.01
N GLU A 56 25.30 -1.67 0.87
CA GLU A 56 26.49 -1.57 0.02
C GLU A 56 27.64 -2.45 0.53
N ASP A 57 27.83 -2.54 1.84
CA ASP A 57 28.90 -3.34 2.45
C ASP A 57 28.70 -4.85 2.25
N LYS A 58 27.43 -5.28 2.16
CA LYS A 58 27.04 -6.68 1.98
C LYS A 58 26.61 -7.01 0.55
N ASP A 59 26.68 -6.06 -0.36
CA ASP A 59 26.22 -6.15 -1.76
C ASP A 59 24.90 -6.91 -1.87
N GLY A 60 23.84 -6.37 -1.27
CA GLY A 60 22.54 -7.00 -1.39
C GLY A 60 21.40 -6.40 -0.58
N LEU A 61 20.19 -6.83 -0.93
CA LEU A 61 18.98 -6.41 -0.26
C LEU A 61 18.86 -7.05 1.13
N LYS A 62 18.73 -6.21 2.17
CA LYS A 62 18.53 -6.63 3.55
C LYS A 62 17.14 -6.23 4.04
N ARG A 63 16.76 -6.78 5.19
CA ARG A 63 15.52 -6.45 5.90
C ARG A 63 15.86 -5.88 7.25
N ARG A 64 15.09 -4.88 7.68
CA ARG A 64 15.20 -4.28 9.00
C ARG A 64 13.82 -4.06 9.59
N ILE A 65 13.73 -4.25 10.90
CA ILE A 65 12.56 -3.88 11.69
C ILE A 65 12.65 -2.38 11.98
N MET A 66 11.54 -1.67 11.80
CA MET A 66 11.43 -0.28 12.23
C MET A 66 11.14 -0.28 13.73
N LEU A 67 12.12 0.09 14.55
CA LEU A 67 11.96 0.26 16.00
C LEU A 67 11.74 1.73 16.33
N ASN A 68 10.93 2.01 17.35
CA ASN A 68 10.48 3.38 17.64
C ASN A 68 11.59 4.27 18.20
N ASP A 69 12.47 3.74 19.04
CA ASP A 69 13.57 4.44 19.70
C ASP A 69 14.81 4.63 18.81
N THR A 70 15.05 3.72 17.85
CA THR A 70 16.17 3.82 16.90
C THR A 70 15.80 4.40 15.54
N TRP A 71 14.51 4.70 15.30
CA TRP A 71 14.00 5.04 13.97
C TRP A 71 14.74 6.20 13.29
N GLU A 72 15.09 7.24 14.03
CA GLU A 72 15.78 8.40 13.47
C GLU A 72 17.12 8.01 12.84
N ASN A 73 17.97 7.31 13.59
CA ASN A 73 19.26 6.85 13.10
C ASN A 73 19.10 5.83 11.96
N ASP A 74 18.12 4.93 12.09
CA ASP A 74 17.85 3.90 11.10
C ASP A 74 17.34 4.47 9.77
N TYR A 75 16.53 5.53 9.82
CA TYR A 75 16.07 6.24 8.64
C TYR A 75 17.25 6.89 7.91
N MET A 76 18.06 7.67 8.61
CA MET A 76 19.21 8.36 8.00
C MET A 76 20.25 7.39 7.44
N SER A 77 20.47 6.25 8.12
CA SER A 77 21.53 5.30 7.75
C SER A 77 21.12 4.33 6.63
N TYR A 78 19.83 3.97 6.54
CA TYR A 78 19.39 2.86 5.69
C TYR A 78 18.31 3.24 4.68
N VAL A 79 17.67 4.40 4.80
CA VAL A 79 16.53 4.78 3.97
C VAL A 79 16.80 6.05 3.18
N GLU A 80 17.25 7.11 3.85
CA GLU A 80 17.56 8.37 3.20
C GLU A 80 18.61 8.13 2.11
N VAL A 81 18.36 8.68 0.91
CA VAL A 81 19.12 8.49 -0.32
C VAL A 81 19.33 7.04 -0.82
N ASN A 82 18.79 6.02 -0.14
CA ASN A 82 18.92 4.63 -0.59
C ASN A 82 18.13 4.40 -1.89
N GLN A 83 18.70 3.67 -2.84
CA GLN A 83 18.08 3.48 -4.16
C GLN A 83 17.00 2.38 -4.18
N THR A 84 16.97 1.52 -3.17
CA THR A 84 16.13 0.31 -3.14
C THR A 84 15.36 0.17 -1.83
N ALA A 85 15.19 1.28 -1.08
CA ALA A 85 14.44 1.23 0.16
C ALA A 85 12.95 1.01 -0.11
N LEU A 86 12.38 -0.05 0.46
CA LEU A 86 11.01 -0.48 0.22
C LEU A 86 10.28 -0.76 1.53
N CYS A 87 9.06 -0.25 1.68
CA CYS A 87 8.21 -0.52 2.82
C CYS A 87 6.74 -0.68 2.39
N SER A 88 6.00 -1.58 3.04
CA SER A 88 4.56 -1.72 2.84
C SER A 88 3.80 -0.85 3.85
N GLY A 89 2.47 -0.84 3.79
CA GLY A 89 1.62 -0.23 4.84
C GLY A 89 1.28 -1.18 5.99
N LEU A 90 2.00 -2.32 6.12
CA LEU A 90 1.67 -3.40 7.05
C LEU A 90 2.74 -3.54 8.15
N THR A 91 2.32 -4.10 9.27
CA THR A 91 3.19 -4.53 10.36
C THR A 91 3.16 -6.06 10.49
N TYR A 92 4.24 -6.61 11.03
CA TYR A 92 4.55 -8.03 11.02
C TYR A 92 5.01 -8.50 12.40
N ARG A 93 4.70 -9.76 12.74
CA ARG A 93 5.19 -10.40 13.98
C ARG A 93 6.67 -10.80 13.89
N LYS A 94 7.18 -11.00 12.68
CA LYS A 94 8.53 -11.49 12.42
C LYS A 94 9.30 -10.47 11.59
N MET A 95 10.61 -10.66 11.49
CA MET A 95 11.51 -9.87 10.63
C MET A 95 11.25 -10.02 9.12
N THR A 96 10.21 -10.73 8.70
CA THR A 96 9.93 -10.97 7.27
C THR A 96 8.61 -10.34 6.87
N ASN A 97 8.66 -9.54 5.82
CA ASN A 97 7.53 -8.83 5.23
C ASN A 97 6.64 -9.74 4.36
N LYS A 98 6.40 -10.98 4.81
CA LYS A 98 5.52 -11.94 4.11
C LYS A 98 4.08 -11.75 4.58
N LEU A 99 3.12 -11.85 3.65
CA LEU A 99 1.70 -11.71 3.98
C LEU A 99 1.21 -12.72 5.03
N GLU A 100 1.81 -13.91 5.11
CA GLU A 100 1.53 -14.90 6.17
C GLU A 100 1.83 -14.35 7.58
N ASN A 101 2.85 -13.51 7.70
CA ASN A 101 3.29 -12.89 8.96
C ASN A 101 2.70 -11.49 9.19
N ALA A 102 1.99 -10.95 8.19
CA ALA A 102 1.34 -9.65 8.30
C ALA A 102 0.21 -9.72 9.32
N GLN A 103 0.25 -8.79 10.27
CA GLN A 103 -0.61 -8.81 11.44
C GLN A 103 -1.61 -7.66 11.43
N CYS A 104 -1.14 -6.42 11.21
CA CYS A 104 -2.03 -5.27 11.10
C CYS A 104 -1.74 -4.50 9.80
N MET A 105 -2.76 -3.82 9.29
CA MET A 105 -2.63 -2.84 8.21
C MET A 105 -2.77 -1.44 8.79
N ASN A 106 -1.68 -0.69 8.77
CA ASN A 106 -1.64 0.70 9.21
C ASN A 106 -2.02 1.66 8.08
N ALA A 107 -1.71 1.29 6.83
CA ALA A 107 -2.11 2.05 5.66
C ALA A 107 -2.49 1.15 4.48
N LEU A 108 -3.56 1.52 3.78
CA LEU A 108 -3.87 0.98 2.46
C LEU A 108 -3.23 1.90 1.40
N ILE A 109 -2.43 1.32 0.52
CA ILE A 109 -1.63 2.09 -0.45
C ILE A 109 -1.98 1.66 -1.87
N PHE A 110 -2.16 2.66 -2.74
CA PHE A 110 -2.41 2.49 -4.17
C PHE A 110 -1.26 3.09 -4.96
N ASP A 111 -0.87 2.40 -6.01
CA ASP A 111 0.16 2.85 -6.95
C ASP A 111 -0.52 3.26 -8.25
N LEU A 112 -0.16 4.43 -8.75
CA LEU A 112 -0.63 4.97 -10.01
C LEU A 112 0.59 5.30 -10.85
N ASP A 113 0.78 4.52 -11.92
CA ASP A 113 1.84 4.75 -12.87
C ASP A 113 1.49 5.84 -13.89
N SER A 114 2.54 6.44 -14.46
CA SER A 114 2.46 7.41 -15.55
C SER A 114 1.49 8.56 -15.24
N VAL A 115 1.77 9.29 -14.16
CA VAL A 115 0.99 10.44 -13.67
C VAL A 115 1.74 11.73 -13.98
N GLY A 116 1.19 12.55 -14.87
CA GLY A 116 1.69 13.88 -15.19
C GLY A 116 0.81 14.97 -14.61
N LEU A 117 0.91 16.16 -15.19
CA LEU A 117 0.17 17.37 -14.75
C LEU A 117 -1.35 17.18 -14.78
N ASP A 118 -1.90 16.79 -15.93
CA ASP A 118 -3.35 16.66 -16.09
C ASP A 118 -3.90 15.54 -15.18
N GLU A 119 -3.15 14.44 -15.04
CA GLU A 119 -3.54 13.33 -14.18
C GLU A 119 -3.57 13.71 -12.70
N ILE A 120 -2.55 14.40 -12.18
CA ILE A 120 -2.55 14.82 -10.78
C ILE A 120 -3.64 15.86 -10.51
N GLU A 121 -3.87 16.81 -11.40
CA GLU A 121 -4.95 17.80 -11.27
C GLU A 121 -6.33 17.12 -11.24
N ASN A 122 -6.55 16.12 -12.11
CA ASN A 122 -7.77 15.33 -12.11
C ASN A 122 -7.93 14.49 -10.83
N ILE A 123 -6.85 13.91 -10.29
CA ILE A 123 -6.88 13.22 -8.99
C ILE A 123 -7.32 14.21 -7.90
N LEU A 124 -6.67 15.38 -7.83
CA LEU A 124 -6.99 16.43 -6.85
C LEU A 124 -8.41 16.99 -6.99
N TYR A 125 -8.91 17.08 -8.23
CA TYR A 125 -10.30 17.44 -8.48
C TYR A 125 -11.27 16.34 -7.97
N ARG A 126 -10.97 15.07 -8.23
CA ARG A 126 -11.85 13.93 -7.86
C ARG A 126 -11.94 13.69 -6.35
N ILE A 127 -10.93 14.07 -5.59
CA ILE A 127 -10.97 13.99 -4.11
C ILE A 127 -11.84 15.09 -3.48
N SER A 128 -12.27 16.10 -4.24
CA SER A 128 -13.18 17.14 -3.76
C SER A 128 -14.65 16.70 -3.66
N PHE A 129 -14.96 15.48 -4.14
CA PHE A 129 -16.31 14.93 -4.16
C PHE A 129 -16.50 13.80 -3.14
N ASP A 130 -17.73 13.66 -2.67
CA ASP A 130 -18.13 12.56 -1.78
C ASP A 130 -18.21 11.21 -2.51
N SER A 131 -18.47 10.15 -1.75
CA SER A 131 -18.53 8.79 -2.28
C SER A 131 -19.70 8.53 -3.24
N ASN A 132 -20.75 9.35 -3.23
CA ASN A 132 -21.92 9.20 -4.11
C ASN A 132 -21.62 9.65 -5.54
N THR A 133 -20.58 10.47 -5.72
CA THR A 133 -20.18 10.95 -7.04
C THR A 133 -19.41 9.87 -7.79
N LEU A 134 -19.85 9.56 -9.01
CA LEU A 134 -19.17 8.59 -9.87
C LEU A 134 -17.70 8.98 -10.06
N ARG A 135 -16.78 8.01 -9.92
CA ARG A 135 -15.32 8.19 -10.07
C ARG A 135 -14.67 9.17 -9.07
N SER A 136 -15.38 9.61 -8.03
CA SER A 136 -14.72 10.32 -6.93
C SER A 136 -13.67 9.44 -6.26
N ILE A 137 -12.64 10.06 -5.71
CA ILE A 137 -11.53 9.35 -5.06
C ILE A 137 -11.61 9.70 -3.56
N PRO A 138 -11.49 8.74 -2.63
CA PRO A 138 -11.37 9.08 -1.23
C PRO A 138 -10.17 10.01 -1.02
N VAL A 139 -10.27 10.99 -0.13
CA VAL A 139 -9.15 11.91 0.14
C VAL A 139 -8.00 11.11 0.74
N PRO A 140 -6.83 11.01 0.09
CA PRO A 140 -5.71 10.29 0.64
C PRO A 140 -5.13 11.05 1.84
N THR A 141 -4.55 10.32 2.78
CA THR A 141 -3.77 10.92 3.87
C THR A 141 -2.52 11.59 3.31
N PHE A 142 -1.81 10.90 2.41
CA PHE A 142 -0.64 11.44 1.71
C PHE A 142 -0.66 11.07 0.22
N VAL A 143 -0.07 11.96 -0.58
CA VAL A 143 0.33 11.66 -1.96
C VAL A 143 1.85 11.65 -1.99
N VAL A 144 2.43 10.55 -2.49
CA VAL A 144 3.89 10.40 -2.61
C VAL A 144 4.26 10.39 -4.08
N ALA A 145 5.02 11.38 -4.53
CA ALA A 145 5.62 11.40 -5.86
C ALA A 145 6.81 10.43 -5.88
N SER A 146 6.69 9.34 -6.64
CA SER A 146 7.63 8.21 -6.60
C SER A 146 8.45 8.05 -7.88
N GLY A 147 8.49 9.07 -8.74
CA GLY A 147 9.16 9.06 -10.05
C GLY A 147 8.15 9.34 -11.16
N SER A 148 7.87 8.34 -12.01
CA SER A 148 6.89 8.46 -13.11
C SER A 148 5.42 8.42 -12.66
N GLY A 149 5.16 8.20 -11.38
CA GLY A 149 3.83 7.97 -10.83
C GLY A 149 3.68 8.54 -9.42
N VAL A 150 2.54 8.24 -8.80
CA VAL A 150 2.27 8.60 -7.42
C VAL A 150 1.73 7.43 -6.62
N HIS A 151 2.06 7.40 -5.33
CA HIS A 151 1.40 6.52 -4.38
C HIS A 151 0.35 7.30 -3.58
N LEU A 152 -0.86 6.76 -3.46
CA LEU A 152 -1.91 7.28 -2.60
C LEU A 152 -1.95 6.47 -1.31
N TYR A 153 -1.60 7.11 -0.19
CA TYR A 153 -1.59 6.49 1.14
C TYR A 153 -2.86 6.85 1.90
N TYR A 154 -3.60 5.82 2.34
CA TYR A 154 -4.75 5.94 3.22
C TYR A 154 -4.38 5.34 4.58
N VAL A 155 -3.90 6.17 5.50
CA VAL A 155 -3.45 5.74 6.83
C VAL A 155 -4.66 5.61 7.73
N PHE A 156 -4.85 4.47 8.38
CA PHE A 156 -6.00 4.26 9.25
C PHE A 156 -5.85 4.96 10.59
N ASN A 157 -6.98 5.42 11.16
CA ASN A 157 -7.04 5.92 12.54
C ASN A 157 -6.53 4.85 13.51
N GLU A 158 -7.11 3.65 13.39
CA GLU A 158 -6.72 2.44 14.10
C GLU A 158 -6.25 1.38 13.09
N PRO A 159 -5.10 0.73 13.30
CA PRO A 159 -4.65 -0.35 12.42
C PRO A 159 -5.68 -1.48 12.31
N ILE A 160 -5.85 -2.04 11.11
CA ILE A 160 -6.80 -3.13 10.86
C ILE A 160 -6.12 -4.47 11.10
N ASP A 161 -6.67 -5.30 11.99
CA ASP A 161 -6.20 -6.67 12.21
C ASP A 161 -6.42 -7.56 10.98
N LEU A 162 -5.35 -8.20 10.54
CA LEU A 162 -5.29 -8.98 9.30
C LEU A 162 -5.50 -10.47 9.55
N TYR A 163 -6.71 -10.84 10.00
CA TYR A 163 -7.13 -12.24 9.95
C TYR A 163 -7.23 -12.73 8.49
N PRO A 164 -7.13 -14.05 8.23
CA PRO A 164 -7.16 -14.58 6.86
C PRO A 164 -8.36 -14.11 6.02
N ASN A 165 -9.55 -14.00 6.61
CA ASN A 165 -10.75 -13.48 5.96
C ASN A 165 -10.67 -11.97 5.67
N ILE A 166 -10.10 -11.20 6.60
CA ILE A 166 -9.93 -9.76 6.44
C ILE A 166 -8.90 -9.46 5.34
N LYS A 167 -7.84 -10.25 5.23
CA LYS A 167 -6.88 -10.16 4.12
C LYS A 167 -7.55 -10.31 2.75
N ILE A 168 -8.48 -11.26 2.62
CA ILE A 168 -9.23 -11.49 1.37
C ILE A 168 -10.18 -10.32 1.09
N GLN A 169 -10.93 -9.86 2.11
CA GLN A 169 -11.85 -8.73 1.96
C GLN A 169 -11.11 -7.44 1.60
N LEU A 170 -10.00 -7.11 2.27
CA LEU A 170 -9.18 -5.94 1.96
C LEU A 170 -8.57 -6.01 0.56
N LYS A 171 -8.23 -7.20 0.07
CA LYS A 171 -7.82 -7.38 -1.32
C LYS A 171 -8.96 -7.03 -2.29
N SER A 172 -10.19 -7.47 -2.00
CA SER A 172 -11.38 -7.12 -2.79
C SER A 172 -11.63 -5.62 -2.80
N LEU A 173 -11.63 -4.99 -1.62
CA LEU A 173 -11.79 -3.54 -1.49
C LEU A 173 -10.69 -2.79 -2.25
N LYS A 174 -9.43 -3.20 -2.09
CA LYS A 174 -8.30 -2.60 -2.81
C LYS A 174 -8.52 -2.69 -4.32
N TYR A 175 -8.96 -3.83 -4.85
CA TYR A 175 -9.16 -3.98 -6.29
C TYR A 175 -10.31 -3.11 -6.80
N ASP A 176 -11.42 -3.06 -6.06
CA ASP A 176 -12.56 -2.21 -6.39
C ASP A 176 -12.18 -0.72 -6.43
N LEU A 177 -11.45 -0.26 -5.41
CA LEU A 177 -10.95 1.11 -5.35
C LEU A 177 -9.87 1.39 -6.38
N THR A 178 -8.98 0.44 -6.69
CA THR A 178 -8.01 0.57 -7.79
C THR A 178 -8.75 0.82 -9.11
N PHE A 179 -9.80 0.04 -9.39
CA PHE A 179 -10.62 0.26 -10.59
C PHE A 179 -11.27 1.64 -10.59
N ARG A 180 -11.78 2.10 -9.44
CA ARG A 180 -12.40 3.42 -9.30
C ARG A 180 -11.41 4.55 -9.57
N ILE A 181 -10.21 4.46 -8.99
CA ILE A 181 -9.14 5.45 -9.02
C ILE A 181 -8.46 5.49 -10.39
N TRP A 182 -8.15 4.33 -10.98
CA TRP A 182 -7.39 4.22 -12.23
C TRP A 182 -8.29 4.40 -13.45
N GLU A 183 -8.15 5.54 -14.12
CA GLU A 183 -8.88 5.85 -15.34
C GLU A 183 -7.92 6.39 -16.40
N TYR A 184 -7.83 5.66 -17.51
CA TYR A 184 -6.96 5.97 -18.64
C TYR A 184 -7.26 7.36 -19.21
N LYS A 185 -6.21 8.17 -19.36
CA LYS A 185 -6.24 9.59 -19.80
C LYS A 185 -6.92 10.55 -18.83
N ALA A 186 -7.28 10.10 -17.63
CA ALA A 186 -7.83 10.97 -16.60
C ALA A 186 -6.95 11.01 -15.36
N THR A 187 -6.61 9.86 -14.79
CA THR A 187 -5.79 9.77 -13.55
C THR A 187 -4.52 8.96 -13.74
N SER A 188 -4.37 8.32 -14.90
CA SER A 188 -3.13 7.67 -15.35
C SER A 188 -3.06 7.70 -16.88
N LYS A 189 -1.85 7.83 -17.43
CA LYS A 189 -1.58 7.67 -18.87
C LYS A 189 -1.53 6.20 -19.29
N GLU A 190 -1.55 5.25 -18.36
CA GLU A 190 -1.56 3.83 -18.66
C GLU A 190 -2.97 3.29 -18.85
N LYS A 191 -3.17 2.56 -19.95
CA LYS A 191 -4.48 1.97 -20.28
C LYS A 191 -4.77 0.73 -19.43
N GLN A 192 -3.76 -0.07 -19.13
CA GLN A 192 -3.92 -1.31 -18.39
C GLN A 192 -3.82 -1.03 -16.89
N ILE A 193 -4.88 -1.39 -16.16
CA ILE A 193 -4.91 -1.25 -14.70
C ILE A 193 -3.97 -2.28 -14.09
N GLN A 194 -3.11 -1.83 -13.17
CA GLN A 194 -2.25 -2.70 -12.40
C GLN A 194 -2.85 -2.98 -11.01
N TYR A 195 -3.20 -4.23 -10.76
CA TYR A 195 -3.72 -4.65 -9.46
C TYR A 195 -2.60 -5.19 -8.58
N GLN A 196 -2.39 -4.54 -7.44
CA GLN A 196 -1.31 -4.85 -6.50
C GLN A 196 -1.84 -5.54 -5.23
N SER A 197 -1.03 -6.45 -4.67
CA SER A 197 -1.32 -7.08 -3.39
C SER A 197 -1.43 -6.05 -2.25
N ILE A 198 -2.16 -6.37 -1.19
CA ILE A 198 -2.18 -5.57 0.04
C ILE A 198 -0.82 -5.54 0.76
N ASN A 199 0.05 -6.52 0.49
CA ASN A 199 1.41 -6.63 1.05
C ASN A 199 2.50 -6.08 0.10
N GLN A 200 2.11 -5.42 -0.99
CA GLN A 200 3.07 -4.80 -1.90
C GLN A 200 3.91 -3.76 -1.12
N SER A 201 5.22 -3.79 -1.33
CA SER A 201 6.13 -2.79 -0.78
C SER A 201 6.38 -1.69 -1.82
N PHE A 202 6.48 -0.45 -1.37
CA PHE A 202 6.62 0.75 -2.18
C PHE A 202 7.92 1.46 -1.84
N ARG A 203 8.48 2.21 -2.81
CA ARG A 203 9.68 3.03 -2.58
C ARG A 203 9.47 3.98 -1.41
N MET A 204 10.45 4.04 -0.52
CA MET A 204 10.33 4.79 0.72
C MET A 204 10.53 6.29 0.53
N VAL A 205 9.81 7.10 1.31
CA VAL A 205 9.94 8.57 1.27
C VAL A 205 11.34 8.98 1.72
N GLY A 206 12.00 9.83 0.93
CA GLY A 206 13.39 10.27 1.09
C GLY A 206 14.44 9.32 0.48
N SER A 207 14.02 8.17 -0.03
CA SER A 207 14.88 7.31 -0.86
C SER A 207 14.99 7.88 -2.28
N ILE A 208 15.91 7.35 -3.08
CA ILE A 208 16.03 7.68 -4.51
C ILE A 208 15.37 6.58 -5.35
N ASN A 209 14.64 7.00 -6.39
CA ASN A 209 14.18 6.10 -7.43
C ASN A 209 15.34 5.76 -8.37
N ASP A 210 15.88 4.55 -8.23
CA ASP A 210 16.94 3.98 -9.07
C ASP A 210 16.76 4.14 -10.59
N LYS A 211 15.52 4.06 -11.09
CA LYS A 211 15.22 4.13 -12.52
C LYS A 211 15.36 5.53 -13.11
N TYR A 212 15.08 6.56 -12.31
CA TYR A 212 15.02 7.95 -12.79
C TYR A 212 15.99 8.89 -12.08
N ASP A 213 16.68 8.41 -11.05
CA ASP A 213 17.54 9.19 -10.15
C ASP A 213 16.79 10.40 -9.54
N LEU A 214 15.56 10.15 -9.09
CA LEU A 214 14.67 11.18 -8.52
C LEU A 214 14.30 10.84 -7.07
N PRO A 215 14.27 11.84 -6.17
CA PRO A 215 13.89 11.60 -4.78
C PRO A 215 12.41 11.24 -4.67
N VAL A 216 12.08 10.37 -3.72
CA VAL A 216 10.68 10.04 -3.41
C VAL A 216 10.16 11.03 -2.37
N ARG A 217 9.17 11.84 -2.74
CA ARG A 217 8.70 13.00 -1.93
C ARG A 217 7.24 12.84 -1.53
N ALA A 218 6.89 13.17 -0.29
CA ALA A 218 5.55 12.99 0.25
C ALA A 218 4.88 14.32 0.61
N PHE A 219 3.59 14.42 0.32
CA PHE A 219 2.78 15.61 0.61
C PHE A 219 1.55 15.23 1.42
N LYS A 220 1.30 16.00 2.48
CA LYS A 220 0.16 15.82 3.37
C LYS A 220 -1.09 16.44 2.75
N ILE A 221 -2.05 15.60 2.37
CA ILE A 221 -3.30 16.06 1.74
C ILE A 221 -4.46 16.01 2.74
N GLY A 222 -4.62 14.88 3.42
CA GLY A 222 -5.77 14.60 4.27
C GLY A 222 -5.40 14.02 5.63
N LYS A 223 -6.43 13.70 6.41
CA LYS A 223 -6.30 13.09 7.74
C LYS A 223 -6.18 11.57 7.63
N LYS A 224 -5.96 10.91 8.77
CA LYS A 224 -6.17 9.46 8.86
C LYS A 224 -7.65 9.13 8.57
N VAL A 225 -7.89 7.94 8.04
CA VAL A 225 -9.20 7.48 7.58
C VAL A 225 -9.71 6.31 8.43
N THR A 226 -11.01 6.04 8.34
CA THR A 226 -11.59 4.81 8.88
C THR A 226 -11.85 3.79 7.78
N LEU A 227 -12.04 2.53 8.15
CA LEU A 227 -12.43 1.50 7.20
C LEU A 227 -13.82 1.77 6.62
N GLU A 228 -14.75 2.26 7.45
CA GLU A 228 -16.10 2.64 7.04
C GLU A 228 -16.07 3.74 5.97
N TYR A 229 -15.16 4.71 6.11
CA TYR A 229 -14.95 5.75 5.11
C TYR A 229 -14.50 5.17 3.77
N LEU A 230 -13.50 4.28 3.74
CA LEU A 230 -13.08 3.66 2.49
C LEU A 230 -14.15 2.73 1.89
N ASN A 231 -14.87 2.00 2.74
CA ASN A 231 -15.99 1.16 2.34
C ASN A 231 -17.11 1.96 1.65
N SER A 232 -17.30 3.25 1.99
CA SER A 232 -18.34 4.07 1.34
C SER A 232 -18.03 4.35 -0.14
N TYR A 233 -16.76 4.29 -0.55
CA TYR A 233 -16.33 4.44 -1.94
C TYR A 233 -16.36 3.13 -2.74
N ALA A 234 -16.54 1.98 -2.08
CA ALA A 234 -16.67 0.70 -2.76
C ALA A 234 -17.92 0.70 -3.66
N ARG A 235 -17.75 0.27 -4.91
CA ARG A 235 -18.83 0.22 -5.90
C ARG A 235 -19.85 -0.87 -5.56
N ASN A 236 -19.35 -2.04 -5.14
CA ASN A 236 -20.19 -3.18 -4.84
C ASN A 236 -20.13 -3.54 -3.35
N GLU A 237 -21.27 -3.92 -2.77
CA GLU A 237 -21.36 -4.31 -1.35
C GLU A 237 -20.48 -5.51 -1.01
N GLU A 238 -20.31 -6.48 -1.92
CA GLU A 238 -19.46 -7.65 -1.69
C GLU A 238 -17.97 -7.33 -1.57
N ASN A 239 -17.55 -6.15 -2.05
CA ASN A 239 -16.16 -5.70 -1.96
C ASN A 239 -15.87 -4.92 -0.68
N LYS A 240 -16.89 -4.57 0.10
CA LYS A 240 -16.71 -3.92 1.40
C LYS A 240 -16.14 -4.89 2.42
N VAL A 241 -15.34 -4.35 3.32
CA VAL A 241 -14.75 -5.12 4.41
C VAL A 241 -15.66 -5.05 5.63
N ASP A 242 -16.08 -6.21 6.11
CA ASP A 242 -16.77 -6.37 7.39
C ASP A 242 -15.85 -7.12 8.36
N ILE A 243 -15.34 -6.39 9.36
CA ILE A 243 -14.47 -6.93 10.40
C ILE A 243 -15.23 -7.79 11.43
N ASN A 244 -16.54 -7.61 11.56
CA ASN A 244 -17.39 -8.35 12.49
C ASN A 244 -17.92 -9.65 11.90
N LYS A 245 -17.87 -9.79 10.57
CA LYS A 245 -18.30 -11.01 9.88
C LYS A 245 -17.41 -12.19 10.28
N ARG A 246 -18.00 -13.09 11.07
CA ARG A 246 -17.34 -14.35 11.45
C ARG A 246 -16.89 -15.09 10.18
N PHE A 247 -15.62 -15.47 10.16
CA PHE A 247 -15.09 -16.33 9.10
C PHE A 247 -15.87 -17.64 9.07
N LYS A 248 -16.62 -17.87 8.00
CA LYS A 248 -17.03 -19.21 7.61
C LYS A 248 -15.92 -19.73 6.72
N SER A 249 -15.23 -20.80 7.11
CA SER A 249 -14.32 -21.44 6.18
C SER A 249 -15.13 -21.89 4.98
N SER A 250 -14.76 -21.41 3.79
CA SER A 250 -15.21 -21.97 2.52
C SER A 250 -14.46 -23.28 2.25
N THR A 251 -14.31 -24.12 3.28
CA THR A 251 -13.86 -25.49 3.11
C THR A 251 -15.01 -26.21 2.45
N MET A 252 -14.99 -26.16 1.13
CA MET A 252 -15.81 -26.99 0.29
C MET A 252 -15.25 -28.41 0.38
N THR A 253 -16.11 -29.39 0.61
CA THR A 253 -15.69 -30.80 0.63
C THR A 253 -15.14 -31.20 -0.74
N LEU A 254 -14.35 -32.27 -0.80
CA LEU A 254 -13.89 -32.82 -2.08
C LEU A 254 -15.07 -33.16 -3.02
N GLU A 255 -16.19 -33.60 -2.46
CA GLU A 255 -17.41 -33.92 -3.21
C GLU A 255 -18.06 -32.67 -3.81
N GLU A 256 -18.23 -31.61 -3.01
CA GLU A 256 -18.74 -30.32 -3.49
C GLU A 256 -17.79 -29.66 -4.51
N ALA A 257 -16.47 -29.86 -4.36
CA ALA A 257 -15.45 -29.39 -5.31
C ALA A 257 -15.50 -30.14 -6.64
N LYS A 258 -15.81 -31.44 -6.61
CA LYS A 258 -16.02 -32.25 -7.80
C LYS A 258 -17.22 -31.77 -8.60
N GLU A 259 -18.28 -31.34 -7.92
CA GLU A 259 -19.50 -30.84 -8.57
C GLU A 259 -19.32 -29.41 -9.10
N SER A 260 -18.71 -28.53 -8.30
CA SER A 260 -18.58 -27.10 -8.64
C SER A 260 -17.40 -26.78 -9.56
N TYR A 261 -16.30 -27.55 -9.50
CA TYR A 261 -15.11 -27.36 -10.32
C TYR A 261 -14.56 -28.71 -10.84
N PRO A 262 -15.31 -29.41 -11.71
CA PRO A 262 -14.98 -30.77 -12.14
C PRO A 262 -13.61 -30.87 -12.84
N GLU A 263 -13.23 -29.86 -13.64
CA GLU A 263 -11.93 -29.85 -14.32
C GLU A 263 -10.76 -29.66 -13.35
N TRP A 264 -10.92 -28.79 -12.35
CA TRP A 264 -9.91 -28.64 -11.30
C TRP A 264 -9.79 -29.92 -10.47
N TYR A 265 -10.92 -30.54 -10.11
CA TYR A 265 -10.94 -31.78 -9.34
C TYR A 265 -10.24 -32.91 -10.10
N GLN A 266 -10.55 -33.07 -11.39
CA GLN A 266 -9.91 -34.06 -12.25
C GLN A 266 -8.39 -33.84 -12.31
N ARG A 267 -7.94 -32.61 -12.60
CA ARG A 267 -6.51 -32.32 -12.73
C ARG A 267 -5.73 -32.46 -11.42
N VAL A 268 -6.28 -31.94 -10.31
CA VAL A 268 -5.54 -31.78 -9.05
C VAL A 268 -5.72 -32.99 -8.13
N VAL A 269 -6.93 -33.56 -8.07
CA VAL A 269 -7.27 -34.67 -7.16
C VAL A 269 -7.10 -36.03 -7.83
N VAL A 270 -7.55 -36.18 -9.09
CA VAL A 270 -7.46 -37.47 -9.81
C VAL A 270 -6.09 -37.65 -10.45
N GLU A 271 -5.61 -36.64 -11.19
CA GLU A 271 -4.35 -36.71 -11.95
C GLU A 271 -3.13 -36.28 -11.13
N GLY A 272 -3.34 -35.67 -9.96
CA GLY A 272 -2.27 -35.24 -9.05
C GLY A 272 -1.40 -34.10 -9.58
N ASN A 273 -1.80 -33.45 -10.68
CA ASN A 273 -1.02 -32.39 -11.32
C ASN A 273 -1.32 -31.04 -10.65
N LYS A 274 -0.48 -30.67 -9.67
CA LYS A 274 -0.64 -29.47 -8.84
C LYS A 274 -0.02 -28.20 -9.43
N ASN A 275 0.62 -28.29 -10.59
CA ASN A 275 1.31 -27.16 -11.19
C ASN A 275 0.38 -26.43 -12.18
N ALA A 276 0.29 -25.11 -12.02
CA ALA A 276 -0.25 -24.17 -13.00
C ALA A 276 0.90 -23.28 -13.48
#